data_AF-A0A0J8BJA1-F1
#
_entry.id   AF-A0A0J8BJA1-F1
#
_cell.length_a   1.000
_cell.length_b   1.000
_cell.length_c   1.000
_cell.angle_alpha   90.00
_cell.angle_beta   90.00
_cell.angle_gamma   90.00
#
_symmetry.space_group_name_H-M   'P 1'
#
loop_
_entity.id
_entity.type
_entity.pdbx_description
1 polymer ?
#
loop_
_entity_poly.entity_id
_entity_poly.type
_entity_poly.pdbx_seq_one_letter_code
_entity_poly.pdbx_strand_id
1 'polypeptide(L)'
;PISPIPPAPRAKTRGRLAVGALVTALFGQLLAGTAVAAPEAAAPSAKAPSSGRIAWGPCESPSDQGALANFECATIKVPVDWKRPHGATIDLALARHL
;
A
#
# COMPACT_ATOMS: atom_id res chain seq x y z
N PRO A 1 -32.20 53.99 43.20
CA PRO A 1 -31.36 52.80 43.49
C PRO A 1 -30.54 53.02 44.78
N ILE A 2 -31.03 52.74 46.00
CA ILE A 2 -31.17 51.42 46.68
C ILE A 2 -29.94 50.53 46.41
N SER A 3 -29.10 50.07 47.34
CA SER A 3 -28.73 50.29 48.76
C SER A 3 -27.39 49.54 48.97
N PRO A 4 -26.61 49.77 50.05
CA PRO A 4 -25.25 49.23 50.19
C PRO A 4 -25.13 48.03 51.19
N ILE A 5 -23.90 47.45 51.30
CA ILE A 5 -23.31 46.67 52.45
C ILE A 5 -23.66 45.14 52.51
N PRO A 6 -22.88 44.17 53.10
CA PRO A 6 -21.54 44.09 53.78
C PRO A 6 -20.62 42.92 53.26
N PRO A 7 -19.80 42.19 54.06
CA PRO A 7 -18.34 42.08 53.90
C PRO A 7 -17.86 40.72 53.33
N ALA A 8 -16.56 40.63 53.03
CA ALA A 8 -15.91 39.43 52.52
C ALA A 8 -15.89 38.24 53.51
N PRO A 9 -16.04 36.99 53.02
CA PRO A 9 -15.51 35.82 53.70
C PRO A 9 -14.19 35.32 53.05
N ARG A 10 -13.13 35.47 53.85
CA ARG A 10 -11.99 34.56 54.11
C ARG A 10 -11.57 33.54 53.03
N ALA A 11 -10.31 33.65 52.66
CA ALA A 11 -9.51 32.64 51.98
C ALA A 11 -9.69 31.24 52.58
N LYS A 12 -9.88 30.23 51.72
CA LYS A 12 -9.48 28.85 51.99
C LYS A 12 -8.29 28.48 51.13
N THR A 13 -7.11 28.71 51.71
CA THR A 13 -5.92 27.89 51.47
C THR A 13 -6.30 26.42 51.67
N ARG A 14 -5.71 25.53 50.86
CA ARG A 14 -5.67 24.05 50.89
C ARG A 14 -6.36 23.49 49.64
N GLY A 15 -5.67 22.91 48.68
CA GLY A 15 -4.58 21.97 48.85
C GLY A 15 -3.47 22.14 47.84
N ARG A 16 -2.25 21.89 48.32
CA ARG A 16 -1.17 21.31 47.54
C ARG A 16 -1.69 20.05 46.84
N LEU A 17 -0.95 19.60 45.82
CA LEU A 17 -1.26 18.54 44.85
C LEU A 17 -1.88 19.18 43.58
N ALA A 18 -1.10 19.67 42.63
CA ALA A 18 -0.31 18.79 41.78
C ALA A 18 0.99 19.46 41.32
N VAL A 19 2.06 19.16 42.06
CA VAL A 19 3.42 19.15 41.50
C VAL A 19 3.44 17.97 40.53
N GLY A 20 3.38 18.23 39.21
CA GLY A 20 3.41 17.13 38.25
C GLY A 20 3.11 17.44 36.78
N ALA A 21 3.09 18.71 36.35
CA ALA A 21 2.69 19.03 34.97
C ALA A 21 3.56 20.07 34.25
N LEU A 22 4.85 20.22 34.61
CA LEU A 22 5.71 21.23 34.00
C LEU A 22 7.07 20.74 33.48
N VAL A 23 7.30 19.43 33.35
CA VAL A 23 8.60 18.89 32.86
C VAL A 23 8.54 18.27 31.45
N THR A 24 7.38 18.16 30.81
CA THR A 24 7.28 17.57 29.45
C THR A 24 7.40 18.57 28.29
N ALA A 25 7.57 19.88 28.54
CA ALA A 25 7.57 20.87 27.47
C ALA A 25 8.92 21.05 26.73
N LEU A 26 10.05 20.51 27.23
CA LEU A 26 11.37 20.68 26.57
C LEU A 26 11.85 19.49 25.72
N PHE A 27 11.16 18.35 25.72
CA PHE A 27 11.53 17.18 24.89
C PHE A 27 10.83 17.14 23.52
N GLY A 28 10.05 18.16 23.16
CA GLY A 28 9.30 18.22 21.90
C GLY A 28 10.05 18.83 20.72
N GLN A 29 11.21 19.46 20.94
CA GLN A 29 11.85 20.31 19.93
C GLN A 29 12.98 19.63 19.12
N LEU A 30 13.32 18.36 19.39
CA LEU A 30 14.47 17.71 18.75
C LEU A 30 14.13 16.75 17.58
N LEU A 31 12.85 16.61 17.21
CA LEU A 31 12.40 15.69 16.15
C LEU A 31 12.00 16.37 14.83
N ALA A 32 12.22 17.68 14.69
CA ALA A 32 12.04 18.37 13.41
C ALA A 32 13.24 18.12 12.49
N GLY A 33 13.42 16.86 12.09
CA GLY A 33 14.33 16.49 11.01
C GLY A 33 13.87 17.15 9.71
N THR A 34 14.68 18.04 9.16
CA THR A 34 14.49 18.61 7.82
C THR A 34 14.72 17.50 6.79
N ALA A 35 13.66 16.80 6.42
CA ALA A 35 13.70 15.87 5.29
C ALA A 35 13.90 16.67 4.00
N VAL A 36 15.14 16.75 3.53
CA VAL A 36 15.46 17.24 2.18
C VAL A 36 14.97 16.19 1.21
N ALA A 37 13.81 16.42 0.60
CA ALA A 37 13.31 15.63 -0.51
C ALA A 37 14.28 15.80 -1.69
N ALA A 38 15.12 14.78 -1.93
CA ALA A 38 15.89 14.70 -3.16
C ALA A 38 14.91 14.58 -4.35
N PRO A 39 15.15 15.27 -5.48
CA PRO A 39 14.32 15.10 -6.66
C PRO A 39 14.48 13.65 -7.16
N GLU A 40 13.43 12.84 -6.99
CA GLU A 40 13.32 11.57 -7.68
C GLU A 40 13.25 11.86 -9.17
N ALA A 41 14.36 11.61 -9.88
CA ALA A 41 14.35 11.57 -11.33
C ALA A 41 13.35 10.49 -11.75
N ALA A 42 12.20 10.93 -12.24
CA ALA A 42 11.16 10.05 -12.75
C ALA A 42 11.75 9.21 -13.89
N ALA A 43 12.09 7.96 -13.58
CA ALA A 43 12.44 6.99 -14.60
C ALA A 43 11.26 6.87 -15.56
N PRO A 44 11.48 6.82 -16.89
CA PRO A 44 10.39 6.63 -17.83
C PRO A 44 9.67 5.35 -17.44
N SER A 45 8.38 5.48 -17.11
CA SER A 45 7.52 4.35 -16.78
C SER A 45 7.41 3.52 -18.05
N ALA A 46 8.24 2.47 -18.14
CA ALA A 46 8.17 1.51 -19.23
C ALA A 46 6.76 0.95 -19.20
N LYS A 47 5.96 1.31 -20.22
CA LYS A 47 4.57 0.92 -20.32
C LYS A 47 4.53 -0.60 -20.26
N ALA A 48 4.00 -1.15 -19.16
CA ALA A 48 3.89 -2.58 -19.01
C ALA A 48 3.12 -3.12 -20.23
N PRO A 49 3.58 -4.21 -20.86
CA PRO A 49 2.86 -4.80 -21.99
C PRO A 49 1.42 -5.05 -21.54
N SER A 50 0.44 -4.59 -22.34
CA SER A 50 -0.96 -4.81 -22.01
C SER A 50 -1.17 -6.31 -21.83
N SER A 51 -1.75 -6.72 -20.71
CA SER A 51 -2.16 -8.10 -20.51
C SER A 51 -3.20 -8.46 -21.57
N GLY A 52 -2.73 -9.04 -22.67
CA GLY A 52 -3.61 -9.63 -23.67
C GLY A 52 -4.49 -10.67 -22.99
N ARG A 53 -5.76 -10.73 -23.38
CA ARG A 53 -6.67 -11.78 -22.90
C ARG A 53 -6.14 -13.13 -23.40
N ILE A 54 -6.04 -14.12 -22.51
CA ILE A 54 -5.65 -15.48 -22.89
C ILE A 54 -6.80 -16.08 -23.72
N ALA A 55 -6.48 -16.53 -24.93
CA ALA A 55 -7.41 -17.21 -25.83
C ALA A 55 -7.50 -18.69 -25.44
N TRP A 56 -8.39 -18.99 -24.49
CA TRP A 56 -8.69 -20.36 -24.08
C TRP A 56 -9.49 -21.10 -25.14
N GLY A 57 -9.24 -22.40 -25.26
CA GLY A 57 -9.99 -23.30 -26.12
C GLY A 57 -9.92 -24.75 -25.59
N PRO A 58 -10.59 -25.69 -26.28
CA PRO A 58 -10.48 -27.11 -25.92
C PRO A 58 -9.03 -27.59 -26.01
N CYS A 59 -8.63 -28.47 -25.10
CA CYS A 59 -7.32 -29.09 -25.16
C CYS A 59 -7.21 -30.08 -26.32
N GLU A 60 -6.11 -30.00 -27.07
CA GLU A 60 -5.79 -30.98 -28.11
C GLU A 60 -5.10 -32.18 -27.46
N SER A 61 -5.74 -33.34 -27.48
CA SER A 61 -5.20 -34.59 -26.92
C SER A 61 -4.91 -35.56 -28.07
N PRO A 62 -3.66 -36.04 -28.21
CA PRO A 62 -3.34 -37.07 -29.21
C PRO A 62 -3.94 -38.45 -28.85
N SER A 63 -4.51 -38.59 -27.65
CA SER A 63 -5.10 -39.82 -27.14
C SER A 63 -6.56 -39.55 -26.75
N ASP A 64 -7.49 -40.32 -27.32
CA ASP A 64 -8.94 -40.25 -27.05
C ASP A 64 -9.36 -40.69 -25.63
N GLN A 65 -8.46 -40.59 -24.64
CA GLN A 65 -8.68 -41.11 -23.29
C GLN A 65 -9.34 -40.10 -22.34
N GLY A 66 -9.88 -38.99 -22.86
CA GLY A 66 -10.70 -38.05 -22.08
C GLY A 66 -10.02 -37.35 -20.90
N ALA A 67 -8.71 -37.57 -20.68
CA ALA A 67 -7.97 -37.03 -19.53
C ALA A 67 -7.95 -35.50 -19.47
N LEU A 68 -8.22 -34.83 -20.60
CA LEU A 68 -8.29 -33.37 -20.73
C LEU A 68 -9.70 -32.86 -21.03
N ALA A 69 -10.73 -33.71 -20.94
CA ALA A 69 -12.11 -33.33 -21.30
C ALA A 69 -12.70 -32.24 -20.39
N ASN A 70 -12.22 -32.15 -19.15
CA ASN A 70 -12.57 -31.14 -18.14
C ASN A 70 -11.58 -29.98 -18.08
N PHE A 71 -10.76 -29.79 -19.12
CA PHE A 71 -9.80 -28.70 -19.19
C PHE A 71 -9.99 -27.84 -20.44
N GLU A 72 -9.68 -26.56 -20.30
CA GLU A 72 -9.34 -25.70 -21.42
C GLU A 72 -7.85 -25.42 -21.44
N CYS A 73 -7.29 -25.38 -22.64
CA CYS A 73 -5.88 -25.14 -22.87
C CYS A 73 -5.68 -23.81 -23.63
N ALA A 74 -4.49 -23.24 -23.47
CA ALA A 74 -4.06 -22.08 -24.23
C ALA A 74 -2.54 -22.09 -24.38
N THR A 75 -2.04 -21.34 -25.36
CA THR A 75 -0.60 -21.05 -25.49
C THR A 75 -0.39 -19.55 -25.53
N ILE A 76 0.53 -19.06 -24.72
CA ILE A 76 0.92 -17.65 -24.72
C ILE A 76 2.41 -17.50 -25.02
N LYS A 77 2.76 -16.44 -25.75
CA LYS A 77 4.15 -16.03 -25.95
C LYS A 77 4.61 -15.11 -24.84
N VAL A 78 5.75 -15.41 -24.24
CA VAL A 78 6.38 -14.57 -23.22
C VAL A 78 7.85 -14.33 -23.56
N PRO A 79 8.42 -13.17 -23.19
CA PRO A 79 9.84 -12.93 -23.36
C PRO A 79 10.67 -13.81 -22.42
N VAL A 80 11.83 -14.27 -22.92
CA VAL A 80 12.85 -14.95 -22.11
C VAL A 80 13.45 -13.98 -21.07
N ASP A 81 13.56 -12.70 -21.44
CA ASP A 81 14.11 -11.65 -20.61
C ASP A 81 13.12 -10.47 -20.54
N TRP A 82 12.49 -10.27 -19.38
CA TRP A 82 11.53 -9.19 -19.16
C TRP A 82 12.14 -7.79 -19.23
N LYS A 83 13.47 -7.65 -19.07
CA LYS A 83 14.17 -6.37 -19.30
C LYS A 83 14.32 -6.05 -20.78
N ARG A 84 14.16 -7.06 -21.64
CA ARG A 84 14.15 -6.95 -23.12
C ARG A 84 12.87 -7.58 -23.66
N PRO A 85 11.69 -6.97 -23.44
CA PRO A 85 10.39 -7.57 -23.72
C PRO A 85 10.12 -7.80 -25.22
N HIS A 86 10.88 -7.15 -26.10
CA HIS A 86 10.83 -7.34 -27.56
C HIS A 86 11.93 -8.30 -28.08
N GLY A 87 12.63 -9.00 -27.18
CA GLY A 87 13.69 -9.95 -27.52
C GLY A 87 13.17 -11.36 -27.82
N ALA A 88 14.00 -12.37 -27.54
CA ALA A 88 13.62 -13.77 -27.71
C ALA A 88 12.39 -14.12 -26.85
N THR A 89 11.50 -14.95 -27.39
CA THR A 89 10.28 -15.41 -26.72
C THR A 89 10.22 -16.92 -26.64
N ILE A 90 9.45 -17.41 -25.69
CA ILE A 90 9.07 -18.82 -25.56
C ILE A 90 7.55 -18.95 -25.52
N ASP A 91 7.07 -20.13 -25.88
CA ASP A 91 5.67 -20.50 -25.74
C ASP A 91 5.46 -21.16 -24.37
N LEU A 92 4.46 -20.69 -23.63
CA LEU A 92 3.99 -21.33 -22.42
C LEU A 92 2.64 -22.00 -22.69
N ALA A 93 2.61 -23.32 -22.51
CA ALA A 93 1.36 -24.08 -22.51
C ALA A 93 0.67 -23.92 -21.14
N LEU A 94 -0.62 -23.61 -21.18
CA LEU A 94 -1.48 -23.44 -20.02
C LEU A 94 -2.63 -24.44 -20.10
N ALA A 95 -3.04 -24.97 -18.95
CA ALA A 95 -4.25 -25.74 -18.79
C ALA A 95 -5.03 -25.20 -17.59
N ARG A 96 -6.35 -25.04 -17.73
CA ARG A 96 -7.25 -24.67 -16.65
C ARG A 96 -8.38 -25.69 -16.57
N HIS A 97 -8.75 -26.07 -15.36
CA HIS A 97 -9.90 -26.93 -15.14
C HIS A 97 -11.20 -26.11 -15.29
N LEU A 98 -12.22 -26.71 -15.90
CA LEU A 98 -13.56 -26.14 -16.11
C LEU A 98 -14.43 -26.17 -14.85
#